data_AF-A0A178JCI8-F1
#
_entry.id   AF-A0A178JCI8-F1
#
_cell.length_a   1.000
_cell.length_b   1.000
_cell.length_c   1.000
_cell.angle_alpha   90.00
_cell.angle_beta   90.00
_cell.angle_gamma   90.00
#
_symmetry.space_group_name_H-M   'P 1'
#
loop_
_entity.id
_entity.type
_entity.pdbx_description
1 polymer ?
#
loop_
_entity_poly.entity_id
_entity_poly.type
_entity_poly.pdbx_seq_one_letter_code
_entity_poly.pdbx_strand_id
1 'polypeptide(L)'
;MDSSWMTSAPVMAGAVALVFLFICLAMFRLKRGQVRSAEHLRQQNRHLDKELQKANKQLLEVRSVVVGLGQKVSEQQDIIQHLNERITELEQADSDGRLYSRASKMVQLGADVNELIQECELPKAEAELMMSLQNKISGKEKVPPLETRPPQQKFAAKKRSAKR
;
A
#
# COMPACT_ATOMS: atom_id res chain seq x y z
N MET A 1 -32.70 63.24 -74.46
CA MET A 1 -32.50 61.83 -74.04
C MET A 1 -33.61 61.53 -73.08
N ASP A 2 -34.69 60.95 -73.59
CA ASP A 2 -35.95 60.81 -72.86
C ASP A 2 -35.85 59.63 -71.89
N SER A 3 -35.90 59.90 -70.59
CA SER A 3 -35.81 58.90 -69.52
C SER A 3 -37.15 58.21 -69.21
N SER A 4 -38.18 58.45 -70.04
CA SER A 4 -39.54 57.91 -69.91
C SER A 4 -39.65 56.40 -70.17
N TRP A 5 -38.65 55.77 -70.79
CA TRP A 5 -38.58 54.30 -70.93
C TRP A 5 -38.23 53.61 -69.60
N MET A 6 -37.47 54.27 -68.71
CA MET A 6 -37.06 53.73 -67.41
C MET A 6 -38.18 53.74 -66.37
N THR A 7 -39.19 54.59 -66.53
CA THR A 7 -40.33 54.71 -65.60
C THR A 7 -41.53 53.86 -65.98
N SER A 8 -41.43 53.06 -67.05
CA SER A 8 -42.49 52.13 -67.41
C SER A 8 -42.67 51.05 -66.33
N ALA A 9 -43.92 50.83 -65.90
CA ALA A 9 -44.29 49.87 -64.85
C ALA A 9 -43.64 48.46 -64.99
N PRO A 10 -43.53 47.84 -66.19
CA PRO A 10 -42.89 46.52 -66.30
C PRO A 10 -41.38 46.54 -66.03
N VAL A 11 -40.67 47.63 -66.37
CA VAL A 11 -39.22 47.75 -66.14
C VAL A 11 -38.90 47.85 -64.65
N MET A 12 -39.69 48.62 -63.90
CA MET A 12 -39.53 48.74 -62.45
C MET A 12 -39.84 47.43 -61.72
N ALA A 13 -40.87 46.69 -62.14
CA ALA A 13 -41.19 45.38 -61.57
C ALA A 13 -40.06 44.36 -61.80
N GLY A 14 -39.47 44.34 -63.00
CA GLY A 14 -38.31 43.50 -63.32
C GLY A 14 -37.08 43.83 -62.48
N ALA A 15 -36.78 45.12 -62.28
CA ALA A 15 -35.67 45.56 -61.45
C ALA A 15 -35.82 45.12 -59.98
N VAL A 16 -37.02 45.29 -59.40
CA VAL A 16 -37.31 44.85 -58.02
C VAL A 16 -37.17 43.33 -57.88
N ALA A 17 -37.68 42.55 -58.84
CA ALA A 17 -37.55 41.09 -58.83
C ALA A 17 -36.09 40.64 -58.90
N LEU A 18 -35.25 41.28 -59.72
CA LEU A 18 -33.82 40.98 -59.80
C LEU A 18 -33.09 41.31 -58.50
N VAL A 19 -33.39 42.44 -57.87
CA VAL A 19 -32.80 42.81 -56.57
C VAL A 19 -33.21 41.80 -55.49
N PHE A 20 -34.48 41.41 -55.44
CA PHE A 20 -34.95 40.37 -54.51
C PHE A 20 -34.25 39.04 -54.72
N LEU A 21 -34.08 38.61 -55.98
CA LEU A 21 -33.38 37.38 -56.33
C LEU A 21 -31.91 37.45 -55.90
N PHE A 22 -31.25 38.59 -56.08
CA PHE A 22 -29.86 38.79 -55.68
C PHE A 22 -29.69 38.75 -54.14
N ILE A 23 -30.61 39.38 -53.40
CA ILE A 23 -30.64 39.35 -51.93
C ILE A 23 -30.86 37.92 -51.43
N CYS A 24 -31.83 37.19 -52.01
CA CYS A 24 -32.09 35.79 -51.67
C CYS A 24 -30.86 34.89 -51.92
N LEU A 25 -30.17 35.07 -53.05
CA LEU A 25 -28.94 34.33 -53.34
C LEU A 25 -27.82 34.68 -52.37
N ALA A 26 -27.62 35.97 -52.04
CA ALA A 26 -26.63 36.41 -51.06
C ALA A 26 -26.89 35.81 -49.67
N MET A 27 -28.14 35.89 -49.20
CA MET A 27 -28.60 35.28 -47.94
C MET A 27 -28.37 33.77 -47.93
N PHE A 28 -28.66 33.09 -49.03
CA PHE A 28 -28.47 31.64 -49.16
C PHE A 28 -26.98 31.25 -49.11
N ARG A 29 -26.10 32.02 -49.76
CA ARG A 29 -24.64 31.82 -49.70
C ARG A 29 -24.10 32.05 -48.29
N LEU A 30 -24.54 33.12 -47.62
CA LEU A 30 -24.15 33.44 -46.24
C LEU A 30 -24.61 32.37 -45.25
N LYS A 31 -25.88 31.91 -45.35
CA LYS A 31 -26.41 30.82 -44.53
C LYS A 31 -25.64 29.51 -44.76
N ARG A 32 -25.35 29.16 -46.01
CA ARG A 32 -24.52 27.98 -46.33
C ARG A 32 -23.11 28.08 -45.74
N GLY A 33 -22.50 29.27 -45.74
CA GLY A 33 -21.21 29.51 -45.11
C GLY A 33 -21.25 29.34 -43.58
N GLN A 34 -22.26 29.91 -42.92
CA GLN A 34 -22.45 29.76 -41.47
C GLN A 34 -22.69 28.30 -41.06
N VAL A 35 -23.50 27.55 -41.82
CA VAL A 35 -23.76 26.13 -41.51
C VAL A 35 -22.48 25.32 -41.53
N ARG A 36 -21.60 25.53 -42.52
CA ARG A 36 -20.29 24.86 -42.60
C ARG A 36 -19.39 25.22 -41.42
N SER A 37 -19.34 26.50 -41.04
CA SER A 37 -18.56 26.95 -39.88
C SER A 37 -19.08 26.34 -38.57
N ALA A 38 -20.41 26.28 -38.41
CA ALA A 38 -21.05 25.65 -37.26
C ALA A 38 -20.79 24.13 -37.21
N GLU A 39 -20.72 23.45 -38.35
CA GLU A 39 -20.36 22.03 -38.42
C GLU A 39 -18.91 21.78 -38.00
N HIS A 40 -17.95 22.59 -38.44
CA HIS A 40 -16.56 22.49 -37.99
C HIS A 40 -16.43 22.70 -36.49
N LEU A 41 -17.10 23.72 -35.94
CA LEU A 41 -17.09 23.97 -34.51
C LEU A 41 -17.71 22.80 -33.73
N ARG A 42 -18.82 22.23 -34.23
CA ARG A 42 -19.44 21.03 -33.64
C ARG A 42 -18.54 19.79 -33.72
N GLN A 43 -17.73 19.65 -34.78
CA GLN A 43 -16.76 18.56 -34.89
C GLN A 43 -15.62 18.73 -33.88
N GLN A 44 -15.07 19.93 -33.76
CA GLN A 44 -14.04 20.24 -32.76
C GLN A 44 -14.54 19.99 -31.34
N ASN A 45 -15.75 20.46 -31.02
CA ASN A 45 -16.34 20.27 -29.69
C ASN A 45 -16.54 18.77 -29.38
N ARG A 46 -17.00 17.98 -30.36
CA ARG A 46 -17.09 16.52 -30.23
C ARG A 46 -15.74 15.83 -30.10
N HIS A 47 -14.69 16.36 -30.71
CA HIS A 47 -13.33 15.83 -30.55
C HIS A 47 -12.84 16.08 -29.12
N LEU A 48 -12.99 17.32 -28.64
CA LEU A 48 -12.60 17.72 -27.29
C LEU A 48 -13.36 16.92 -26.23
N ASP A 49 -14.66 16.71 -26.41
CA ASP A 49 -15.47 15.89 -25.50
C ASP A 49 -14.97 14.44 -25.44
N LYS A 50 -14.59 13.86 -26.58
CA LYS A 50 -13.97 12.52 -26.62
C LYS A 50 -12.62 12.49 -25.91
N GLU A 51 -11.80 13.53 -26.06
CA GLU A 51 -10.51 13.63 -25.35
C GLU A 51 -10.71 13.76 -23.85
N LEU A 52 -11.66 14.58 -23.41
CA LEU A 52 -12.02 14.70 -22.00
C LEU A 52 -12.54 13.38 -21.42
N GLN A 53 -13.36 12.64 -22.16
CA GLN A 53 -13.82 11.32 -21.74
C GLN A 53 -12.67 10.31 -21.64
N LYS A 54 -11.73 10.31 -22.59
CA LYS A 54 -10.53 9.47 -22.53
C LYS A 54 -9.67 9.81 -21.33
N ALA A 55 -9.40 11.10 -21.10
CA ALA A 55 -8.63 11.57 -19.96
C ALA A 55 -9.30 11.20 -18.62
N ASN A 56 -10.63 11.36 -18.51
CA ASN A 56 -11.37 10.93 -17.32
C ASN A 56 -11.25 9.42 -17.07
N LYS A 57 -11.34 8.59 -18.12
CA LYS A 57 -11.13 7.14 -17.98
C LYS A 57 -9.73 6.81 -17.48
N GLN A 58 -8.70 7.44 -18.06
CA GLN A 58 -7.31 7.27 -17.62
C GLN A 58 -7.12 7.71 -16.16
N LEU A 59 -7.75 8.83 -15.74
CA LEU A 59 -7.70 9.27 -14.35
C LEU A 59 -8.37 8.27 -13.40
N LEU A 60 -9.48 7.66 -13.80
CA LEU A 60 -10.13 6.61 -13.00
C LEU A 60 -9.26 5.35 -12.87
N GLU A 61 -8.58 4.96 -13.94
CA GLU A 61 -7.61 3.85 -13.92
C GLU A 61 -6.42 4.18 -13.03
N VAL A 62 -5.83 5.38 -13.14
CA VAL A 62 -4.73 5.80 -12.27
C VAL A 62 -5.18 5.84 -10.82
N ARG A 63 -6.39 6.34 -10.53
CA ARG A 63 -6.94 6.38 -9.18
C ARG A 63 -7.04 4.98 -8.58
N SER A 64 -7.50 3.99 -9.34
CA SER A 64 -7.60 2.61 -8.83
C SER A 64 -6.23 2.00 -8.53
N VAL A 65 -5.25 2.25 -9.41
CA VAL A 65 -3.85 1.82 -9.20
C VAL A 65 -3.25 2.47 -7.95
N VAL A 66 -3.43 3.77 -7.76
CA VAL A 66 -2.91 4.50 -6.58
C VAL A 66 -3.53 3.98 -5.28
N VAL A 67 -4.83 3.69 -5.28
CA VAL A 67 -5.51 3.10 -4.11
C VAL A 67 -4.92 1.72 -3.79
N GLY A 68 -4.72 0.87 -4.81
CA GLY A 68 -4.09 -0.44 -4.62
C GLY A 68 -2.65 -0.35 -4.10
N LEU A 69 -1.87 0.61 -4.60
CA LEU A 69 -0.52 0.88 -4.10
C LEU A 69 -0.54 1.35 -2.65
N GLY A 70 -1.48 2.23 -2.27
CA GLY A 70 -1.65 2.67 -0.89
C GLY A 70 -1.93 1.52 0.08
N GLN A 71 -2.76 0.55 -0.32
CA GLN A 71 -3.00 -0.67 0.47
C GLN A 71 -1.71 -1.50 0.63
N LYS A 72 -0.92 -1.65 -0.43
CA LYS A 72 0.34 -2.39 -0.39
C LYS A 72 1.40 -1.71 0.47
N VAL A 73 1.49 -0.39 0.42
CA VAL A 73 2.38 0.38 1.31
C VAL A 73 1.93 0.23 2.77
N SER A 74 0.63 0.26 3.04
CA SER A 74 0.10 0.04 4.40
C SER A 74 0.41 -1.37 4.91
N GLU A 75 0.26 -2.39 4.08
CA GLU A 75 0.60 -3.78 4.41
C GLU A 75 2.10 -3.93 4.70
N GLN A 76 2.96 -3.31 3.89
CA GLN A 76 4.40 -3.28 4.14
C GLN A 76 4.76 -2.53 5.43
N GLN A 77 4.08 -1.43 5.73
CA GLN A 77 4.30 -0.68 6.96
C GLN A 77 3.98 -1.54 8.20
N ASP A 78 2.88 -2.30 8.15
CA ASP A 78 2.49 -3.22 9.23
C ASP A 78 3.52 -4.34 9.42
N ILE A 79 4.00 -4.93 8.32
CA ILE A 79 5.09 -5.92 8.35
C ILE A 79 6.36 -5.32 8.97
N ILE A 80 6.78 -4.12 8.53
CA ILE A 80 7.96 -3.44 9.07
C ILE A 80 7.80 -3.19 10.57
N GLN A 81 6.62 -2.76 11.01
CA GLN A 81 6.35 -2.52 12.41
C GLN A 81 6.47 -3.80 13.25
N HIS A 82 5.84 -4.90 12.79
CA HIS A 82 5.98 -6.19 13.45
C HIS A 82 7.43 -6.69 13.46
N LEU A 83 8.19 -6.51 12.38
CA LEU A 83 9.61 -6.86 12.35
C LEU A 83 10.41 -6.04 13.36
N ASN A 84 10.12 -4.75 13.49
CA ASN A 84 10.81 -3.87 14.43
C ASN A 84 10.54 -4.26 15.89
N GLU A 85 9.29 -4.61 16.21
CA GLU A 85 8.94 -5.19 17.51
C GLU A 85 9.74 -6.47 17.79
N ARG A 86 9.83 -7.39 16.83
CA ARG A 86 10.64 -8.62 16.96
C ARG A 86 12.13 -8.34 17.13
N ILE A 87 12.68 -7.36 16.42
CA ILE A 87 14.09 -6.96 16.57
C ILE A 87 14.32 -6.41 17.98
N THR A 88 13.40 -5.59 18.49
CA THR A 88 13.50 -5.03 19.84
C THR A 88 13.45 -6.13 20.91
N GLU A 89 12.56 -7.11 20.75
CA GLU A 89 12.51 -8.30 21.63
C GLU A 89 13.83 -9.09 21.59
N LEU A 90 14.39 -9.30 20.39
CA LEU A 90 15.65 -10.04 20.21
C LEU A 90 16.85 -9.28 20.77
N GLU A 91 16.89 -7.96 20.62
CA GLU A 91 17.96 -7.12 21.16
C GLU A 91 17.97 -7.15 22.70
N GLN A 92 16.79 -7.14 23.33
CA GLN A 92 16.66 -7.35 24.78
C GLN A 92 17.12 -8.75 25.21
N ALA A 93 16.77 -9.79 24.46
CA ALA A 93 17.24 -11.14 24.74
C ALA A 93 18.77 -11.29 24.57
N ASP A 94 19.36 -10.60 23.59
CA ASP A 94 20.82 -10.63 23.37
C ASP A 94 21.58 -9.84 24.45
N SER A 95 21.01 -8.75 24.99
CA SER A 95 21.63 -8.07 26.15
C SER A 95 21.75 -9.00 27.36
N ASP A 96 20.72 -9.78 27.66
CA ASP A 96 20.76 -10.77 28.73
C ASP A 96 21.77 -11.87 28.41
N GLY A 97 21.80 -12.37 27.17
CA GLY A 97 22.78 -13.35 26.70
C GLY A 97 24.23 -12.89 26.86
N ARG A 98 24.52 -11.60 26.61
CA ARG A 98 25.85 -11.01 26.81
C ARG A 98 26.24 -10.95 28.30
N LEU A 99 25.30 -10.63 29.18
CA LEU A 99 25.52 -10.65 30.64
C LEU A 99 25.86 -12.06 31.12
N TYR A 100 25.09 -13.08 30.72
CA TYR A 100 25.35 -14.48 31.07
C TYR A 100 26.66 -15.02 30.47
N SER A 101 27.00 -14.64 29.23
CA SER A 101 28.27 -15.05 28.61
C SER A 101 29.48 -14.42 29.31
N ARG A 102 29.37 -13.17 29.77
CA ARG A 102 30.40 -12.51 30.60
C ARG A 102 30.51 -13.18 31.98
N ALA A 103 29.39 -13.44 32.64
CA ALA A 103 29.35 -14.10 33.94
C ALA A 103 29.99 -15.50 33.88
N SER A 104 29.65 -16.30 32.86
CA SER A 104 30.24 -17.63 32.64
C SER A 104 31.77 -17.58 32.54
N LYS A 105 32.33 -16.59 31.84
CA LYS A 105 33.78 -16.39 31.75
C LYS A 105 34.39 -16.03 33.11
N MET A 106 33.76 -15.15 33.90
CA MET A 106 34.27 -14.79 35.23
C MET A 106 34.22 -15.96 36.21
N VAL A 107 33.17 -16.78 36.16
CA VAL A 107 33.07 -18.02 36.96
C VAL A 107 34.16 -19.02 36.57
N GLN A 108 34.48 -19.17 35.28
CA GLN A 108 35.59 -20.03 34.83
C GLN A 108 36.97 -19.54 35.32
N LEU A 109 37.13 -18.22 35.47
CA LEU A 109 38.34 -17.60 36.02
C LEU A 109 38.41 -17.66 37.57
N GLY A 110 37.34 -18.13 38.22
CA GLY A 110 37.29 -18.32 39.68
C GLY A 110 36.77 -17.12 40.46
N ALA A 111 35.99 -16.22 39.84
CA ALA A 111 35.33 -15.12 40.53
C ALA A 111 34.34 -15.61 41.62
N ASP A 112 34.20 -14.82 42.69
CA ASP A 112 33.29 -15.12 43.80
C ASP A 112 31.83 -14.72 43.48
N VAL A 113 30.86 -15.28 44.23
CA VAL A 113 29.42 -14.94 44.11
C VAL A 113 29.18 -13.43 44.19
N ASN A 114 29.83 -12.75 45.15
CA ASN A 114 29.61 -11.31 45.34
C ASN A 114 30.15 -10.46 44.18
N GLU A 115 31.25 -10.91 43.57
CA GLU A 115 31.86 -10.26 42.42
C GLU A 115 30.97 -10.40 41.18
N LEU A 116 30.35 -11.57 40.99
CA LEU A 116 29.37 -11.80 39.93
C LEU A 116 28.11 -10.92 40.06
N ILE A 117 27.62 -10.73 41.29
CA ILE A 117 26.44 -9.89 41.56
C ILE A 117 26.74 -8.43 41.23
N GLN A 118 27.93 -7.92 41.58
CA GLN A 118 28.30 -6.52 41.33
C GLN A 118 28.66 -6.24 39.86
N GLU A 119 29.41 -7.12 39.20
CA GLU A 119 29.93 -6.87 37.85
C GLU A 119 29.03 -7.33 36.70
N CYS A 120 28.16 -8.33 36.93
CA CYS A 120 27.20 -8.82 35.94
C CYS A 120 25.75 -8.47 36.26
N GLU A 121 25.51 -7.75 37.37
CA GLU A 121 24.17 -7.34 37.83
C GLU A 121 23.17 -8.52 37.98
N LEU A 122 23.71 -9.72 38.24
CA LEU A 122 22.90 -10.94 38.38
C LEU A 122 22.29 -11.05 39.78
N PRO A 123 21.04 -11.53 39.91
CA PRO A 123 20.45 -11.82 41.21
C PRO A 123 21.19 -12.96 41.91
N LYS A 124 21.22 -12.91 43.25
CA LYS A 124 21.97 -13.86 44.10
C LYS A 124 21.70 -15.33 43.77
N ALA A 125 20.43 -15.68 43.54
CA ALA A 125 20.04 -17.07 43.23
C ALA A 125 20.62 -17.57 41.89
N GLU A 126 20.78 -16.69 40.89
CA GLU A 126 21.35 -17.05 39.59
C GLU A 126 22.88 -17.18 39.66
N ALA A 127 23.55 -16.29 40.40
CA ALA A 127 24.99 -16.38 40.62
C ALA A 127 25.38 -17.68 41.36
N GLU A 128 24.62 -18.04 42.41
CA GLU A 128 24.80 -19.31 43.14
C GLU A 128 24.58 -20.54 42.24
N LEU A 129 23.56 -20.49 41.37
CA LEU A 129 23.30 -21.56 40.40
C LEU A 129 24.45 -21.70 39.39
N MET A 130 24.97 -20.60 38.84
CA MET A 130 26.10 -20.62 37.90
C MET A 130 27.37 -21.23 38.52
N MET A 131 27.68 -20.90 39.77
CA MET A 131 28.80 -21.51 40.48
C MET A 131 28.60 -23.00 40.75
N SER A 132 27.39 -23.41 41.16
CA SER A 132 27.07 -24.83 41.35
C SER A 132 27.17 -25.61 40.03
N LEU A 133 26.68 -25.05 38.92
CA LEU A 133 26.81 -25.63 37.58
C LEU A 133 28.27 -25.81 37.18
N GLN A 134 29.12 -24.78 37.36
CA GLN A 134 30.54 -24.89 37.08
C GLN A 134 31.23 -25.94 37.97
N ASN A 135 30.89 -26.00 39.26
CA ASN A 135 31.42 -27.01 40.17
C ASN A 135 31.04 -28.45 39.75
N LYS A 136 29.82 -28.64 39.22
CA LYS A 136 29.35 -29.91 38.64
C LYS A 136 30.10 -30.25 37.34
N ILE A 137 30.33 -29.27 36.45
CA ILE A 137 31.04 -29.46 35.18
C ILE A 137 32.54 -29.72 35.41
N SER A 138 33.16 -29.03 36.36
CA SER A 138 34.56 -29.23 36.78
C SER A 138 34.76 -30.45 37.68
N GLY A 139 33.73 -31.29 37.87
CA GLY A 139 33.81 -32.58 38.58
C GLY A 139 33.93 -32.49 40.10
N LYS A 140 33.72 -31.31 40.70
CA LYS A 140 33.74 -31.11 42.16
C LYS A 140 32.44 -31.54 42.85
N GLU A 141 31.35 -31.73 42.10
CA GLU A 141 30.04 -32.10 42.62
C GLU A 141 29.32 -33.11 41.69
N LYS A 142 28.60 -34.11 42.23
CA LYS A 142 27.85 -35.08 41.40
C LYS A 142 26.67 -34.39 40.72
N VAL A 143 26.55 -34.56 39.41
CA VAL A 143 25.40 -34.08 38.63
C VAL A 143 24.16 -34.89 39.04
N PRO A 144 23.06 -34.25 39.49
CA PRO A 144 21.80 -34.97 39.68
C PRO A 144 21.33 -35.53 38.32
N PRO A 145 20.82 -36.78 38.26
CA PRO A 145 20.39 -37.37 37.00
C PRO A 145 19.27 -36.52 36.40
N LEU A 146 19.49 -36.02 35.19
CA LEU A 146 18.48 -35.27 34.44
C LEU A 146 17.35 -36.23 34.05
N GLU A 147 16.21 -36.11 34.73
CA GLU A 147 15.01 -36.89 34.44
C GLU A 147 14.43 -36.43 33.10
N THR A 148 14.75 -37.16 32.03
CA THR A 148 14.39 -36.86 30.64
C THR A 148 13.00 -37.36 30.25
N ARG A 149 12.21 -37.90 31.19
CA ARG A 149 10.88 -38.46 30.90
C ARG A 149 9.79 -37.72 31.68
N PRO A 150 8.85 -37.04 31.02
CA PRO A 150 7.62 -36.62 31.70
C PRO A 150 6.87 -37.87 32.19
N PRO A 151 6.21 -37.83 33.36
CA PRO A 151 5.46 -38.97 33.87
C PRO A 151 4.35 -39.33 32.88
N GLN A 152 4.47 -40.49 32.22
CA GLN A 152 3.40 -41.04 31.40
C GLN A 152 2.22 -41.37 32.30
N GLN A 153 1.24 -40.46 32.34
CA GLN A 153 -0.06 -40.68 32.93
C GLN A 153 -0.69 -41.86 32.18
N LYS A 154 -0.70 -43.04 32.80
CA LYS A 154 -1.38 -44.22 32.27
C LYS A 154 -2.88 -43.92 32.24
N PHE A 155 -3.35 -43.37 31.12
CA PHE A 155 -4.77 -43.32 30.82
C PHE A 155 -5.23 -44.77 30.65
N ALA A 156 -5.80 -45.32 31.72
CA ALA A 156 -6.48 -46.60 31.71
C ALA A 156 -7.63 -46.51 30.71
N ALA A 157 -7.41 -47.05 29.50
CA ALA A 157 -8.44 -47.22 28.50
C ALA A 157 -9.50 -48.18 29.05
N LYS A 158 -10.55 -47.62 29.64
CA LYS A 158 -11.76 -48.33 30.05
C LYS A 158 -12.41 -48.88 28.77
N LYS A 159 -12.06 -50.11 28.41
CA LYS A 159 -12.74 -50.88 27.36
C LYS A 159 -14.22 -50.98 27.75
N ARG A 160 -15.06 -50.17 27.12
CA ARG A 160 -16.51 -50.36 27.16
C ARG A 160 -16.78 -51.62 26.33
N SER A 161 -16.98 -52.74 27.03
CA SER A 161 -17.53 -53.97 26.46
C SER A 161 -18.85 -53.62 25.79
N ALA A 162 -18.91 -53.81 24.47
CA ALA A 162 -20.16 -53.95 23.76
C ALA A 162 -20.92 -55.14 24.37
N LYS A 163 -22.20 -54.93 24.72
CA LYS A 163 -23.14 -56.04 24.90
C LYS A 163 -24.59 -55.58 24.74
N ARG A 164 -25.17 -56.10 23.65
CA ARG A 164 -26.60 -56.23 23.30
C ARG A 164 -27.38 -54.97 22.97
#